data_AF-A0A5C4LEJ1-F1
#
_entry.id   AF-A0A5C4LEJ1-F1
#
_cell.length_a   1.000
_cell.length_b   1.000
_cell.length_c   1.000
_cell.angle_alpha   90.00
_cell.angle_beta   90.00
_cell.angle_gamma   90.00
#
_symmetry.space_group_name_H-M   'P 1'
#
loop_
_entity.id
_entity.type
_entity.pdbx_description
1 polymer ?
#
loop_
_entity_poly.entity_id
_entity_poly.type
_entity_poly.pdbx_seq_one_letter_code
_entity_poly.pdbx_strand_id
1 'polypeptide(L)'
;MTCSALSNLRILMAETGGDPAAIKTRLADPKADHLGCTRVGRDRIEGNAERVVIGGTAYDCLKVKESSLCRWTVSGVPAEAP
;
A
#
# COMPACT_ATOMS: atom_id res chain seq x y z
N MET A 1 1.03 3.50 -4.59
CA MET A 1 -0.28 2.81 -4.46
C MET A 1 -0.51 2.59 -2.98
N THR A 2 -1.72 2.74 -2.48
CA THR A 2 -2.01 2.54 -1.05
C THR A 2 -3.33 1.81 -0.84
N CYS A 3 -3.45 1.03 0.24
CA CYS A 3 -4.64 0.26 0.58
C CYS A 3 -5.22 0.68 1.93
N SER A 4 -6.54 0.55 2.11
CA SER A 4 -7.21 0.84 3.39
C SER A 4 -6.73 -0.07 4.52
N ALA A 5 -6.34 -1.31 4.18
CA ALA A 5 -5.90 -2.33 5.12
C ALA A 5 -4.60 -2.97 4.63
N LEU A 6 -3.72 -3.31 5.58
CA LEU A 6 -2.45 -3.97 5.29
C LEU A 6 -2.65 -5.38 4.71
N SER A 7 -3.65 -6.12 5.17
CA SER A 7 -4.03 -7.43 4.61
C SER A 7 -4.32 -7.32 3.11
N ASN A 8 -5.08 -6.32 2.71
CA ASN A 8 -5.47 -6.09 1.31
C ASN A 8 -4.26 -5.75 0.44
N LEU A 9 -3.33 -4.94 0.96
CA LEU A 9 -2.06 -4.68 0.28
C LEU A 9 -1.29 -5.98 0.06
N ARG A 10 -1.19 -6.85 1.08
CA ARG A 10 -0.46 -8.11 0.97
C ARG A 10 -1.12 -9.10 0.00
N ILE A 11 -2.45 -9.16 -0.03
CA ILE A 11 -3.19 -9.96 -1.03
C ILE A 11 -2.87 -9.45 -2.44
N LEU A 12 -3.01 -8.14 -2.68
CA LEU A 12 -2.71 -7.55 -3.98
C LEU A 12 -1.27 -7.85 -4.42
N MET A 13 -0.29 -7.71 -3.53
CA MET A 13 1.10 -8.05 -3.85
C MET A 13 1.31 -9.53 -4.13
N ALA A 14 0.67 -10.43 -3.38
CA ALA A 14 0.76 -11.86 -3.61
C ALA A 14 0.16 -12.26 -4.97
N GLU A 15 -1.02 -11.72 -5.32
CA GLU A 15 -1.70 -12.00 -6.59
C GLU A 15 -0.97 -11.44 -7.81
N THR A 16 -0.27 -10.33 -7.64
CA THR A 16 0.49 -9.66 -8.73
C THR A 16 1.97 -10.01 -8.74
N GLY A 17 2.44 -10.85 -7.81
CA GLY A 17 3.87 -11.11 -7.62
C GLY A 17 4.70 -9.86 -7.26
N GLY A 18 4.05 -8.79 -6.80
CA GLY A 18 4.69 -7.50 -6.56
C GLY A 18 5.07 -6.72 -7.83
N ASP A 19 4.67 -7.18 -9.02
CA ASP A 19 5.01 -6.50 -10.28
C ASP A 19 4.25 -5.16 -10.41
N PRO A 20 4.95 -4.02 -10.52
CA PRO A 20 4.32 -2.71 -10.68
C PRO A 20 3.39 -2.62 -11.90
N ALA A 21 3.68 -3.33 -12.99
CA ALA A 21 2.85 -3.32 -14.18
C ALA A 21 1.54 -4.10 -13.96
N ALA A 22 1.61 -5.32 -13.41
CA ALA A 22 0.44 -6.10 -13.02
C ALA A 22 -0.45 -5.37 -12.01
N ILE A 23 0.14 -4.72 -10.99
CA ILE A 23 -0.60 -3.87 -10.02
C ILE A 23 -1.30 -2.72 -10.74
N LYS A 24 -0.62 -2.03 -11.66
CA LYS A 24 -1.22 -0.94 -12.44
C LYS A 24 -2.38 -1.43 -13.29
N THR A 25 -2.24 -2.57 -13.96
CA THR A 25 -3.29 -3.19 -14.77
C THR A 25 -4.49 -3.56 -13.91
N ARG A 26 -4.28 -4.19 -12.75
CA ARG A 26 -5.34 -4.56 -11.80
C ARG A 26 -6.14 -3.34 -11.33
N LEU A 27 -5.47 -2.25 -10.98
CA LEU A 27 -6.14 -1.01 -10.52
C LEU A 27 -6.79 -0.20 -11.64
N ALA A 28 -6.46 -0.46 -12.90
CA ALA A 28 -7.07 0.19 -14.05
C ALA A 28 -8.34 -0.54 -14.54
N ASP A 29 -8.53 -1.81 -14.16
CA ASP A 29 -9.71 -2.59 -14.52
C ASP A 29 -10.92 -2.18 -13.67
N PRO A 30 -11.99 -1.61 -14.24
CA PRO A 30 -13.17 -1.19 -13.48
C PRO A 30 -13.99 -2.38 -12.94
N LYS A 31 -13.77 -3.60 -13.43
CA LYS A 31 -14.46 -4.82 -12.98
C LYS A 31 -13.68 -5.55 -11.89
N ALA A 32 -12.45 -5.15 -11.63
CA ALA A 32 -11.60 -5.75 -10.62
C ALA A 32 -12.07 -5.40 -9.20
N ASP A 33 -11.98 -6.35 -8.27
CA ASP A 33 -11.96 -6.02 -6.85
C ASP A 33 -10.61 -5.39 -6.50
N HIS A 34 -10.62 -4.09 -6.19
CA HIS A 34 -9.41 -3.35 -5.87
C HIS A 34 -8.96 -3.56 -4.42
N LEU A 35 -9.72 -4.32 -3.60
CA LEU A 35 -9.42 -4.59 -2.20
C LEU A 35 -9.24 -3.28 -1.39
N GLY A 36 -9.97 -2.22 -1.77
CA GLY A 36 -9.79 -0.90 -1.19
C GLY A 36 -8.40 -0.28 -1.44
N CYS A 37 -7.62 -0.80 -2.37
CA CYS A 37 -6.36 -0.21 -2.86
C CYS A 37 -6.64 0.83 -3.95
N THR A 38 -5.84 1.90 -3.94
CA THR A 38 -5.97 2.99 -4.92
C THR A 38 -4.66 3.73 -5.10
N ARG A 39 -4.62 4.64 -6.07
CA ARG A 39 -3.53 5.60 -6.25
C ARG A 39 -3.85 6.86 -5.46
N VAL A 40 -2.99 7.16 -4.49
CA VAL A 40 -3.05 8.41 -3.73
C VAL A 40 -1.88 9.28 -4.19
N GLY A 41 -2.17 10.53 -4.56
CA GLY A 41 -1.17 11.53 -4.94
C GLY A 41 -0.26 11.87 -3.75
N ARG A 42 1.03 12.11 -4.02
CA ARG A 42 2.00 12.40 -2.96
C ARG A 42 1.68 13.70 -2.20
N ASP A 43 1.04 14.65 -2.88
CA ASP A 43 0.54 15.91 -2.34
C ASP A 43 -0.54 15.73 -1.25
N ARG A 44 -1.19 14.56 -1.21
CA ARG A 44 -2.20 14.19 -0.21
C ARG A 44 -1.58 13.49 1.00
N ILE A 45 -0.29 13.15 0.98
CA ILE A 45 0.39 12.46 2.09
C ILE A 45 0.99 13.50 3.06
N GLU A 46 0.64 13.39 4.34
CA GLU A 46 1.13 14.30 5.40
C GLU A 46 2.35 13.73 6.14
N GLY A 47 2.57 12.41 6.05
CA GLY A 47 3.69 11.74 6.69
C GLY A 47 3.38 10.28 6.98
N ASN A 48 4.20 9.69 7.86
CA ASN A 48 4.03 8.33 8.35
C ASN A 48 3.27 8.34 9.68
N ALA A 49 2.28 7.46 9.82
CA ALA A 49 1.54 7.23 11.06
C ALA A 49 2.13 6.06 11.85
N GLU A 50 2.46 4.98 11.14
CA GLU A 50 2.96 3.73 11.69
C GLU A 50 3.86 3.03 10.66
N ARG A 51 4.80 2.24 11.16
CA ARG A 51 5.61 1.32 10.36
C ARG A 51 5.60 -0.07 10.99
N VAL A 52 5.46 -1.10 10.15
CA VAL A 52 5.53 -2.50 10.58
C VAL A 52 6.39 -3.33 9.64
N VAL A 53 6.98 -4.41 10.15
CA VAL A 53 7.72 -5.40 9.36
C VAL A 53 7.01 -6.74 9.47
N ILE A 54 6.67 -7.36 8.34
CA ILE A 54 6.04 -8.69 8.30
C ILE A 54 6.76 -9.56 7.29
N GLY A 55 7.30 -10.69 7.75
CA GLY A 55 8.03 -11.63 6.89
C GLY A 55 9.19 -10.97 6.15
N GLY A 56 9.92 -10.06 6.83
CA GLY A 56 11.04 -9.32 6.25
C GLY A 56 10.66 -8.16 5.33
N THR A 57 9.38 -7.95 5.03
CA THR A 57 8.92 -6.80 4.24
C THR A 57 8.46 -5.68 5.16
N ALA A 58 8.98 -4.46 4.96
CA ALA A 58 8.55 -3.27 5.68
C ALA A 58 7.34 -2.60 4.99
N TYR A 59 6.40 -2.12 5.80
CA TYR A 59 5.19 -1.44 5.38
C TYR A 59 5.00 -0.17 6.18
N ASP A 60 4.54 0.87 5.51
CA ASP A 60 4.23 2.16 6.12
C ASP A 60 2.73 2.42 6.04
N CYS A 61 2.13 2.86 7.14
CA CYS A 61 0.81 3.47 7.14
C CYS A 61 0.96 4.98 7.01
N LEU A 62 0.52 5.53 5.89
CA LEU A 62 0.67 6.95 5.58
C LEU A 62 -0.53 7.74 6.07
N LYS A 63 -0.29 8.88 6.74
CA LYS A 63 -1.34 9.86 7.03
C LYS A 63 -1.75 10.54 5.72
N VAL A 64 -3.05 10.57 5.45
CA VAL A 64 -3.59 11.17 4.22
C VAL A 64 -4.51 12.32 4.60
N LYS A 65 -4.35 13.47 3.93
CA LYS A 65 -5.20 14.65 4.12
C LYS A 65 -6.67 14.29 4.04
N GLU A 66 -7.46 14.90 4.91
CA GLU A 66 -8.92 14.73 4.97
C GLU A 66 -9.38 13.28 5.26
N SER A 67 -8.48 12.41 5.76
CA SER A 67 -8.83 11.06 6.21
C SER A 67 -8.43 10.86 7.67
N SER A 68 -9.33 10.29 8.46
CA SER A 68 -9.04 9.86 9.84
C SER A 68 -8.28 8.53 9.91
N LEU A 69 -8.18 7.81 8.79
CA LEU A 69 -7.49 6.52 8.69
C LEU A 69 -6.23 6.65 7.84
N CYS A 70 -5.16 6.01 8.29
CA CYS A 70 -3.94 5.93 7.49
C CYS A 70 -4.09 4.91 6.34
N ARG A 71 -3.21 5.01 5.35
CA ARG A 71 -3.23 4.19 4.14
C ARG A 71 -1.94 3.41 3.99
N TRP A 72 -2.03 2.10 3.84
CA TRP A 72 -0.88 1.20 3.82
C TRP A 72 -0.18 1.16 2.46
N THR A 73 1.14 1.19 2.47
CA THR A 73 2.01 0.97 1.30
C THR A 73 3.22 0.10 1.71
N VAL A 74 3.90 -0.49 0.72
CA VAL A 74 5.26 -0.99 0.93
C VAL A 74 6.14 0.18 1.30
N SER A 75 6.97 0.01 2.34
CA SER A 75 7.88 1.06 2.77
C SER A 75 8.96 1.30 1.71
N GLY A 76 9.30 2.57 1.51
CA GLY A 76 10.47 2.95 0.70
C GLY A 76 11.80 2.69 1.42
N VAL A 77 11.74 2.34 2.71
CA VAL A 77 12.90 2.01 3.52
C VAL A 77 12.88 0.50 3.77
N PRO A 78 13.97 -0.24 3.48
CA PRO A 78 14.05 -1.67 3.76
C PRO A 78 13.79 -1.97 5.24
N ALA A 79 13.27 -3.16 5.55
CA ALA A 79 13.30 -3.64 6.93
C ALA A 79 14.76 -3.73 7.38
N GLU A 80 15.09 -3.15 8.53
CA GLU A 80 16.40 -3.37 9.14
C GLU A 80 16.54 -4.87 9.46
N ALA A 81 17.73 -5.41 9.22
CA ALA A 81 18.03 -6.77 9.64
C ALA A 81 18.03 -6.83 11.17
N PRO A 82 17.50 -7.90 11.79
CA PRO A 82 17.60 -8.11 13.24
C PRO A 82 19.04 -8.11 13.75
#